data_AF-A0A3S0FYV3-F1
#
_entry.id   AF-A0A3S0FYV3-F1
#
_cell.length_a   1.000
_cell.length_b   1.000
_cell.length_c   1.000
_cell.angle_alpha   90.00
_cell.angle_beta   90.00
_cell.angle_gamma   90.00
#
_symmetry.space_group_name_H-M   'P 1'
#
loop_
_entity.id
_entity.type
_entity.pdbx_description
1 polymer ?
#
loop_
_entity_poly.entity_id
_entity_poly.type
_entity_poly.pdbx_seq_one_letter_code
_entity_poly.pdbx_strand_id
1 'polypeptide(L)'
;MVLCLSIEQFSALVSIVTPLVLIFWFRYIRKQNFNSEFIGIYANYLDSEPLAENKGRKESGLIMNIRDILSSGYFRGEFDYRENISTQLEENMLRDGMFTFYGKINYNWSLSNLQRLIIPGNPLKAVENRTYTGKLIIVMRLDFQIHSQNIETFTQEEYNFIYYRELRVLEFKLSKPSNNQSNNIPKEFLLHKSFGLAFEPYKNVKEIIFRGFTRTDIK
;
A
#
# COMPACT_ATOMS: atom_id res chain seq x y z
N MET A 1 -18.79 -42.31 24.48
CA MET A 1 -18.85 -41.76 25.84
C MET A 1 -19.26 -40.30 25.71
N VAL A 2 -20.53 -39.97 25.97
CA VAL A 2 -21.07 -38.61 25.84
C VAL A 2 -20.89 -37.93 27.19
N LEU A 3 -20.09 -36.87 27.26
CA LEU A 3 -19.93 -36.04 28.45
C LEU A 3 -21.24 -35.28 28.69
N CYS A 4 -22.10 -35.79 29.58
CA CYS A 4 -23.20 -35.02 30.16
C CYS A 4 -22.62 -33.96 31.11
N LEU A 5 -22.27 -32.79 30.55
CA LEU A 5 -22.00 -31.59 31.35
C LEU A 5 -23.29 -31.15 32.04
N SER A 6 -23.21 -30.74 33.31
CA SER A 6 -24.37 -30.13 33.98
C SER A 6 -24.74 -28.80 33.29
N ILE A 7 -26.01 -28.38 33.39
CA ILE A 7 -26.50 -27.13 32.79
C ILE A 7 -25.65 -25.93 33.25
N GLU A 8 -25.20 -25.92 34.51
CA GLU A 8 -24.31 -24.89 35.05
C GLU A 8 -22.93 -24.90 34.40
N GLN A 9 -22.35 -26.07 34.15
CA GLN A 9 -21.06 -26.20 33.47
C GLN A 9 -21.16 -25.76 32.00
N PHE A 10 -22.28 -26.05 31.34
CA PHE A 10 -22.56 -25.57 29.98
C PHE A 10 -22.72 -24.05 29.93
N SER A 11 -23.46 -23.46 30.88
CA SER A 11 -23.62 -22.01 31.02
C SER A 11 -22.28 -21.29 31.27
N ALA A 12 -21.43 -21.85 32.15
CA ALA A 12 -20.09 -21.31 32.40
C ALA A 12 -19.20 -21.39 31.15
N LEU A 13 -19.26 -22.50 30.41
CA LEU A 13 -18.50 -22.68 29.16
C LEU A 13 -18.98 -21.70 28.08
N VAL A 14 -20.28 -21.52 27.90
CA VAL A 14 -20.83 -20.51 26.96
C VAL A 14 -20.39 -19.10 27.37
N SER A 15 -20.40 -18.78 28.66
CA SER A 15 -19.98 -17.48 29.19
C SER A 15 -18.50 -17.16 28.94
N ILE A 16 -17.63 -18.17 28.86
CA ILE A 16 -16.21 -18.02 28.53
C ILE A 16 -15.97 -18.04 27.01
N VAL A 17 -16.65 -18.90 26.28
CA VAL A 17 -16.47 -19.06 24.83
C VAL A 17 -17.01 -17.85 24.07
N THR A 18 -18.16 -17.30 24.50
CA THR A 18 -18.79 -16.13 23.86
C THR A 18 -17.85 -14.92 23.73
N PRO A 19 -17.20 -14.43 24.81
CA PRO A 19 -16.26 -13.31 24.68
C PRO A 19 -15.04 -13.65 23.81
N LEU A 20 -14.56 -14.90 23.81
CA LEU A 20 -13.49 -15.31 22.89
C LEU A 20 -13.94 -15.25 21.43
N VAL A 21 -15.11 -15.79 21.10
CA VAL A 21 -15.70 -15.73 19.76
C VAL A 21 -15.91 -14.29 19.33
N LEU A 22 -16.42 -13.42 20.22
CA LEU A 22 -16.59 -12.00 19.94
C LEU A 22 -15.26 -11.29 19.68
N ILE A 23 -14.19 -11.61 20.42
CA ILE A 23 -12.84 -11.07 20.17
C ILE A 23 -12.35 -11.50 18.79
N PHE A 24 -12.48 -12.78 18.43
CA PHE A 24 -12.08 -13.27 17.10
C PHE A 24 -12.90 -12.61 15.98
N TRP A 25 -14.21 -12.48 16.17
CA TRP A 25 -15.10 -11.85 15.21
C TRP A 25 -14.80 -10.35 15.03
N PHE A 26 -14.58 -9.62 16.12
CA PHE A 26 -14.21 -8.21 16.08
C PHE A 26 -12.85 -8.00 15.38
N ARG A 27 -11.89 -8.90 15.63
CA ARG A 27 -10.59 -8.90 14.92
C ARG A 27 -10.77 -9.14 13.42
N TYR A 28 -11.64 -10.08 13.05
CA TYR A 28 -11.94 -10.37 11.65
C TYR A 28 -12.56 -9.17 10.94
N ILE A 29 -13.60 -8.56 11.52
CA ILE A 29 -14.26 -7.37 10.94
C ILE A 29 -13.28 -6.22 10.76
N ARG A 30 -12.49 -5.92 11.80
CA ARG A 30 -11.55 -4.79 11.75
C ARG A 30 -10.49 -4.97 10.66
N LYS A 31 -10.06 -6.22 10.45
CA LYS A 31 -9.12 -6.58 9.38
C LYS A 31 -9.76 -6.45 7.99
N GLN A 32 -11.01 -6.89 7.82
CA GLN A 32 -11.72 -6.74 6.55
C GLN A 32 -11.97 -5.27 6.20
N ASN A 33 -12.40 -4.47 7.18
CA ASN A 33 -12.60 -3.03 6.99
C ASN A 33 -11.27 -2.36 6.58
N PHE A 34 -10.18 -2.70 7.26
CA PHE A 34 -8.85 -2.20 6.87
C PHE A 34 -8.46 -2.60 5.43
N ASN A 35 -8.68 -3.85 5.04
CA ASN A 35 -8.35 -4.32 3.69
C ASN A 35 -9.09 -3.52 2.62
N SER A 36 -10.39 -3.27 2.82
CA SER A 36 -11.18 -2.41 1.92
C SER A 36 -10.68 -0.96 1.87
N GLU A 37 -10.17 -0.44 2.99
CA GLU A 37 -9.60 0.90 3.06
C GLU A 37 -8.18 0.98 2.47
N PHE A 38 -7.47 -0.13 2.34
CA PHE A 38 -6.12 -0.18 1.75
C PHE A 38 -6.15 -0.44 0.23
N ILE A 39 -7.15 -1.16 -0.27
CA ILE A 39 -7.35 -1.38 -1.71
C ILE A 39 -7.72 -0.05 -2.38
N GLY A 40 -7.11 0.26 -3.52
CA GLY A 40 -7.49 1.41 -4.34
C GLY A 40 -6.34 2.02 -5.14
N ILE A 41 -6.63 3.18 -5.73
CA ILE A 41 -5.69 3.95 -6.54
C ILE A 41 -5.01 5.00 -5.67
N TYR A 42 -3.70 5.02 -5.72
CA TYR A 42 -2.82 5.97 -5.04
C TYR A 42 -2.05 6.75 -6.10
N ALA A 43 -1.90 8.06 -5.91
CA ALA A 43 -1.13 8.87 -6.84
C ALA A 43 -0.46 10.03 -6.11
N ASN A 44 0.66 10.49 -6.65
CA ASN A 44 1.25 11.78 -6.28
C ASN A 44 2.24 12.24 -7.33
N TYR A 45 2.55 13.54 -7.30
CA TYR A 45 3.77 14.08 -7.88
C TYR A 45 4.96 13.64 -7.04
N LEU A 46 6.09 13.43 -7.70
CA LEU A 46 7.33 13.02 -7.03
C LEU A 46 8.29 14.20 -6.83
N ASP A 47 8.12 15.27 -7.61
CA ASP A 47 8.78 16.55 -7.41
C ASP A 47 7.87 17.49 -6.61
N SER A 48 8.46 18.27 -5.70
CA SER A 48 7.76 19.25 -4.86
C SER A 48 7.32 20.45 -5.69
N GLU A 49 6.13 20.34 -6.30
CA GLU A 49 5.52 21.32 -7.23
C GLU A 49 6.41 21.64 -8.45
N PRO A 50 5.83 21.90 -9.63
CA PRO A 50 6.61 22.45 -10.74
C PRO A 50 7.07 23.86 -10.33
N LEU A 51 8.28 23.97 -9.76
CA LEU A 51 8.91 25.24 -9.43
C LEU A 51 9.00 26.06 -10.71
N ALA A 52 8.03 26.95 -10.87
CA ALA A 52 7.95 27.90 -11.95
C ALA A 52 8.91 29.05 -11.71
N GLU A 53 10.19 28.79 -11.47
CA GLU A 53 11.19 29.83 -11.39
C GLU A 53 12.56 29.26 -11.83
N ASN A 54 12.83 29.49 -13.12
CA ASN A 54 14.12 29.39 -13.80
C ASN A 54 14.60 27.98 -14.21
N LYS A 55 14.49 27.74 -15.53
CA LYS A 55 15.29 26.81 -16.37
C LYS A 55 14.96 25.31 -16.27
N GLY A 56 14.01 24.88 -17.13
CA GLY A 56 13.64 23.48 -17.37
C GLY A 56 12.46 23.05 -16.51
N ARG A 57 11.46 22.40 -17.12
CA ARG A 57 10.34 21.78 -16.39
C ARG A 57 10.63 20.29 -16.27
N LYS A 58 10.89 19.83 -15.05
CA LYS A 58 10.84 18.42 -14.70
C LYS A 58 9.48 18.14 -14.08
N GLU A 59 8.71 17.28 -14.72
CA GLU A 59 7.39 16.86 -14.28
C GLU A 59 7.43 15.36 -14.08
N SER A 60 7.35 14.90 -12.83
CA SER A 60 7.31 13.48 -12.51
C SER A 60 6.15 13.10 -11.60
N GLY A 61 5.60 11.92 -11.84
CA GLY A 61 4.46 11.40 -11.10
C GLY A 61 4.39 9.89 -11.12
N LEU A 62 3.68 9.36 -10.14
CA LEU A 62 3.48 7.93 -9.98
C LEU A 62 2.00 7.66 -9.67
N ILE A 63 1.44 6.69 -10.35
CA ILE A 63 0.10 6.15 -10.10
C ILE A 63 0.26 4.68 -9.73
N MET A 64 -0.27 4.29 -8.58
CA MET A 64 -0.25 2.93 -8.06
C MET A 64 -1.69 2.43 -7.90
N ASN A 65 -1.97 1.23 -8.36
CA ASN A 65 -3.26 0.58 -8.18
C ASN A 65 -3.07 -0.73 -7.41
N ILE A 66 -3.63 -0.79 -6.20
CA ILE A 66 -3.70 -1.99 -5.37
C ILE A 66 -5.08 -2.60 -5.56
N ARG A 67 -5.15 -3.80 -6.17
CA ARG A 67 -6.41 -4.42 -6.58
C ARG A 67 -7.00 -5.34 -5.51
N ASP A 68 -6.14 -6.18 -4.94
CA ASP A 68 -6.55 -7.20 -3.99
C ASP A 68 -5.55 -7.31 -2.84
N ILE A 69 -6.08 -7.68 -1.67
CA ILE A 69 -5.30 -8.06 -0.51
C ILE A 69 -5.85 -9.36 0.07
N LEU A 70 -4.96 -10.33 0.22
CA LEU A 70 -5.25 -11.60 0.83
C LEU A 70 -5.41 -11.43 2.35
N SER A 71 -6.14 -12.36 2.97
CA SER A 71 -6.28 -12.40 4.42
C SER A 71 -4.92 -12.54 5.13
N SER A 72 -3.89 -13.05 4.49
CA SER A 72 -2.52 -13.13 5.01
C SER A 72 -1.75 -11.80 4.98
N GLY A 73 -2.35 -10.73 4.42
CA GLY A 73 -1.74 -9.40 4.31
C GLY A 73 -0.90 -9.19 3.05
N TYR A 74 -0.81 -10.20 2.19
CA TYR A 74 -0.17 -10.06 0.88
C TYR A 74 -1.11 -9.35 -0.08
N PHE A 75 -0.57 -8.40 -0.83
CA PHE A 75 -1.30 -7.66 -1.86
C PHE A 75 -0.47 -7.57 -3.13
N ARG A 76 -1.12 -7.29 -4.25
CA ARG A 76 -0.45 -7.05 -5.52
C ARG A 76 -1.10 -5.89 -6.24
N GLY A 77 -0.36 -5.36 -7.19
CA GLY A 77 -0.81 -4.23 -7.96
C GLY A 77 0.15 -3.87 -9.06
N GLU A 78 -0.12 -2.73 -9.66
CA GLU A 78 0.68 -2.15 -10.73
C GLU A 78 0.97 -0.71 -10.39
N PHE A 79 2.14 -0.22 -10.76
CA PHE A 79 2.40 1.20 -10.79
C PHE A 79 2.87 1.64 -12.17
N ASP A 80 2.44 2.84 -12.52
CA ASP A 80 2.87 3.60 -13.67
C ASP A 80 3.74 4.75 -13.15
N TYR A 81 4.96 4.82 -13.65
CA TYR A 81 5.90 5.92 -13.39
C TYR A 81 6.11 6.70 -14.68
N ARG A 82 6.12 8.02 -14.59
CA ARG A 82 6.47 8.88 -15.71
C ARG A 82 7.20 10.12 -15.22
N GLU A 83 8.27 10.46 -15.92
CA GLU A 83 9.10 11.64 -15.71
C GLU A 83 9.37 12.27 -17.07
N ASN A 84 9.04 13.55 -17.19
CA ASN A 84 9.31 14.36 -18.35
C ASN A 84 10.36 15.41 -17.98
N ILE A 85 11.53 15.36 -18.61
CA ILE A 85 12.61 16.32 -18.41
C ILE A 85 12.69 17.17 -19.67
N SER A 86 12.24 18.42 -19.57
CA SER A 86 12.44 19.41 -20.63
C SER A 86 13.70 20.23 -20.33
N THR A 87 14.71 20.09 -21.19
CA THR A 87 15.91 20.94 -21.16
C THR A 87 15.80 22.07 -22.19
N GLN A 88 16.55 23.17 -22.00
CA GLN A 88 16.52 24.35 -22.88
C GLN A 88 16.94 24.06 -24.34
N LEU A 89 17.50 22.87 -24.61
CA LEU A 89 18.02 22.42 -25.90
C LEU A 89 17.10 21.35 -26.51
N GLU A 90 15.78 21.62 -26.61
CA GLU A 90 14.74 20.82 -27.32
C GLU A 90 14.65 19.30 -27.04
N GLU A 91 15.53 18.72 -26.24
CA GLU A 91 15.52 17.32 -25.85
C GLU A 91 14.53 17.15 -24.70
N ASN A 92 13.34 16.69 -25.07
CA ASN A 92 12.38 16.13 -24.12
C ASN A 92 12.80 14.70 -23.84
N MET A 93 13.41 14.46 -22.67
CA MET A 93 13.64 13.10 -22.21
C MET A 93 12.39 12.61 -21.49
N LEU A 94 11.67 11.71 -22.13
CA LEU A 94 10.57 10.98 -21.51
C LEU A 94 11.10 9.68 -20.90
N ARG A 95 10.93 9.51 -19.60
CA ARG A 95 11.12 8.24 -18.91
C ARG A 95 9.78 7.75 -18.43
N ASP A 96 9.32 6.62 -18.96
CA ASP A 96 8.11 5.96 -18.50
C ASP A 96 8.39 4.48 -18.20
N GLY A 97 7.54 3.91 -17.36
CA GLY A 97 7.63 2.50 -17.03
C GLY A 97 6.38 2.02 -16.31
N MET A 98 5.95 0.82 -16.68
CA MET A 98 4.88 0.11 -16.00
C MET A 98 5.48 -1.11 -15.33
N PHE A 99 5.10 -1.30 -14.08
CA PHE A 99 5.72 -2.30 -13.23
C PHE A 99 4.67 -3.00 -12.39
N THR A 100 4.89 -4.29 -12.14
CA THR A 100 4.06 -5.09 -11.25
C THR A 100 4.77 -5.22 -9.92
N PHE A 101 4.01 -5.18 -8.82
CA PHE A 101 4.56 -5.35 -7.49
C PHE A 101 3.75 -6.34 -6.65
N TYR A 102 4.44 -6.90 -5.67
CA TYR A 102 3.90 -7.70 -4.59
C TYR A 102 4.28 -7.08 -3.27
N GLY A 103 3.33 -6.90 -2.37
CA GLY A 103 3.58 -6.37 -1.04
C GLY A 103 3.03 -7.25 0.07
N LYS A 104 3.51 -7.01 1.29
CA LYS A 104 3.02 -7.65 2.50
C LYS A 104 2.86 -6.60 3.61
N ILE A 105 1.65 -6.51 4.15
CA ILE A 105 1.35 -5.71 5.34
C ILE A 105 1.66 -6.54 6.59
N ASN A 106 2.44 -5.98 7.50
CA ASN A 106 2.71 -6.58 8.80
C ASN A 106 1.63 -6.17 9.78
N TYR A 107 0.63 -7.03 9.98
CA TYR A 107 -0.39 -6.82 10.99
C TYR A 107 0.17 -7.08 12.41
N ASN A 108 0.92 -6.14 12.97
CA ASN A 108 1.40 -6.23 14.34
C ASN A 108 0.26 -5.87 15.32
N TRP A 109 -0.52 -6.88 15.70
CA TRP A 109 -1.49 -6.79 16.79
C TRP A 109 -0.79 -7.15 18.11
N SER A 110 -0.09 -6.20 18.74
CA SER A 110 0.47 -6.43 20.08
C SER A 110 -0.64 -6.59 21.13
N LEU A 111 -0.39 -7.35 22.20
CA LEU A 111 -1.32 -7.51 23.32
C LEU A 111 -1.66 -6.15 23.98
N SER A 112 -0.71 -5.21 23.96
CA SER A 112 -0.92 -3.82 24.39
C SER A 112 -1.96 -3.07 23.55
N ASN A 113 -2.15 -3.42 22.28
CA ASN A 113 -3.21 -2.87 21.42
C ASN A 113 -4.59 -3.49 21.71
N LEU A 114 -4.63 -4.71 22.27
CA LEU A 114 -5.85 -5.36 22.75
C LEU A 114 -6.29 -4.86 24.13
N GLN A 115 -5.35 -4.67 25.07
CA GLN A 115 -5.65 -4.10 26.39
C GLN A 115 -6.19 -2.66 26.30
N ARG A 116 -5.72 -1.87 25.33
CA ARG A 116 -6.23 -0.52 25.03
C ARG A 116 -7.66 -0.50 24.45
N LEU A 117 -8.20 -1.64 24.03
CA LEU A 117 -9.62 -1.77 23.61
C LEU A 117 -10.56 -2.06 24.78
N ILE A 118 -10.02 -2.54 25.91
CA ILE A 118 -10.80 -2.90 27.10
C ILE A 118 -10.93 -1.71 28.05
N ILE A 119 -10.03 -0.72 27.96
CA ILE A 119 -10.06 0.50 28.79
C ILE A 119 -10.48 1.69 27.92
N PRO A 120 -11.74 2.17 28.01
CA PRO A 120 -12.14 3.40 27.34
C PRO A 120 -11.47 4.59 28.05
N GLY A 121 -10.71 5.43 27.33
CA GLY A 121 -10.31 6.73 27.86
C GLY A 121 -8.84 7.16 27.73
N ASN A 122 -8.08 6.71 26.73
CA ASN A 122 -6.82 7.42 26.39
C ASN A 122 -6.87 8.03 24.98
N PRO A 123 -7.49 9.23 24.82
CA PRO A 123 -7.59 9.93 23.55
C PRO A 123 -6.24 10.39 22.96
N LEU A 124 -5.17 10.46 23.77
CA LEU A 124 -3.84 10.90 23.33
C LEU A 124 -3.00 9.81 22.65
N LYS A 125 -3.43 8.53 22.69
CA LYS A 125 -2.73 7.41 22.03
C LYS A 125 -3.44 6.89 20.77
N ALA A 126 -4.49 7.58 20.31
CA ALA A 126 -5.20 7.25 19.06
C ALA A 126 -4.33 7.46 17.80
N VAL A 127 -3.32 8.33 17.86
CA VAL A 127 -2.45 8.67 16.72
C VAL A 127 -1.47 7.54 16.38
N GLU A 128 -0.97 6.80 17.37
CA GLU A 128 -0.03 5.67 17.15
C GLU A 128 -0.70 4.41 16.57
N ASN A 129 -2.03 4.30 16.66
CA ASN A 129 -2.79 3.08 16.36
C ASN A 129 -3.28 2.95 14.91
N ARG A 130 -2.80 3.81 14.01
CA ARG A 130 -3.34 3.96 12.64
C ARG A 130 -2.27 3.92 11.56
N THR A 131 -1.08 3.50 11.95
CA THR A 131 0.07 3.35 11.06
C THR A 131 0.34 1.88 10.83
N TYR A 132 0.42 1.46 9.57
CA TYR A 132 0.72 0.07 9.21
C TYR A 132 2.01 0.04 8.43
N THR A 133 2.90 -0.88 8.77
CA THR A 133 4.16 -1.04 8.05
C THR A 133 4.17 -2.30 7.24
N GLY A 134 4.99 -2.32 6.19
CA GLY A 134 5.13 -3.50 5.37
C GLY A 134 6.27 -3.36 4.39
N LYS A 135 6.33 -4.32 3.46
CA LYS A 135 7.28 -4.34 2.36
C LYS A 135 6.56 -4.40 1.04
N LEU A 136 7.11 -3.74 0.03
CA LEU A 136 6.70 -3.80 -1.36
C LEU A 136 7.92 -4.25 -2.18
N ILE A 137 7.70 -5.21 -3.07
CA ILE A 137 8.70 -5.80 -3.93
C ILE A 137 8.25 -5.57 -5.37
N ILE A 138 9.07 -4.85 -6.13
CA ILE A 138 8.87 -4.64 -7.56
C ILE A 138 9.52 -5.81 -8.29
N VAL A 139 8.79 -6.41 -9.23
CA VAL A 139 9.28 -7.54 -10.01
C VAL A 139 9.40 -7.17 -11.48
N MET A 140 10.44 -7.67 -12.15
CA MET A 140 10.49 -7.65 -13.61
C MET A 140 9.39 -8.57 -14.15
N ARG A 141 8.72 -8.14 -15.22
CA ARG A 141 7.65 -8.87 -15.94
C ARG A 141 7.91 -10.38 -15.95
N LEU A 142 6.96 -11.15 -15.41
CA LEU A 142 7.05 -12.60 -15.33
C LEU A 142 6.59 -13.24 -16.65
N ASP A 143 7.44 -13.24 -17.66
CA ASP A 143 7.35 -14.26 -18.71
C ASP A 143 7.91 -15.55 -18.10
N PHE A 144 7.05 -16.31 -17.41
CA PHE A 144 7.38 -17.61 -16.81
C PHE A 144 7.74 -18.62 -17.91
N GLN A 145 8.99 -18.63 -18.37
CA GLN A 145 9.59 -19.87 -18.85
C GLN A 145 10.01 -20.66 -17.62
N ILE A 146 9.08 -21.48 -17.15
CA ILE A 146 9.25 -22.44 -16.07
C ILE A 146 10.49 -23.28 -16.44
N HIS A 147 11.61 -23.05 -15.75
CA HIS A 147 12.54 -24.06 -15.21
C HIS A 147 13.81 -23.35 -14.69
N SER A 148 14.05 -23.46 -13.37
CA SER A 148 15.34 -23.28 -12.64
C SER A 148 15.70 -21.99 -11.89
N GLN A 149 14.91 -20.90 -11.86
CA GLN A 149 15.36 -19.64 -11.24
C GLN A 149 14.57 -19.24 -9.97
N ASN A 150 15.31 -18.81 -8.92
CA ASN A 150 14.76 -18.35 -7.65
C ASN A 150 14.09 -16.97 -7.79
N ILE A 151 13.03 -16.71 -7.01
CA ILE A 151 12.28 -15.44 -7.01
C ILE A 151 13.20 -14.22 -6.78
N GLU A 152 14.27 -14.38 -5.99
CA GLU A 152 15.27 -13.34 -5.73
C GLU A 152 15.96 -12.81 -6.99
N THR A 153 16.00 -13.62 -8.05
CA THR A 153 16.57 -13.23 -9.36
C THR A 153 15.67 -12.27 -10.14
N PHE A 154 14.37 -12.21 -9.81
CA PHE A 154 13.36 -11.39 -10.49
C PHE A 154 12.97 -10.13 -9.70
N THR A 155 13.45 -10.00 -8.47
CA THR A 155 13.25 -8.81 -7.64
C THR A 155 14.05 -7.64 -8.21
N GLN A 156 13.34 -6.61 -8.66
CA GLN A 156 13.93 -5.39 -9.15
C GLN A 156 14.26 -4.45 -7.99
N GLU A 157 13.31 -4.17 -7.10
CA GLU A 157 13.50 -3.29 -5.93
C GLU A 157 12.66 -3.74 -4.75
N GLU A 158 13.13 -3.40 -3.55
CA GLU A 158 12.35 -3.57 -2.33
C GLU A 158 12.21 -2.23 -1.60
N TYR A 159 10.99 -1.91 -1.22
CA TYR A 159 10.63 -0.74 -0.43
C TYR A 159 10.02 -1.19 0.90
N ASN A 160 10.44 -0.56 1.99
CA ASN A 160 9.64 -0.52 3.20
C ASN A 160 8.58 0.57 3.02
N PHE A 161 7.34 0.30 3.43
CA PHE A 161 6.30 1.31 3.41
C PHE A 161 5.67 1.53 4.78
N ILE A 162 5.15 2.73 4.95
CA ILE A 162 4.35 3.16 6.08
C ILE A 162 3.02 3.68 5.53
N TYR A 163 1.93 3.06 5.94
CA TYR A 163 0.58 3.48 5.62
C TYR A 163 -0.03 4.25 6.78
N TYR A 164 -0.31 5.54 6.56
CA TYR A 164 -1.01 6.41 7.49
C TYR A 164 -2.51 6.37 7.17
N ARG A 165 -3.27 5.54 7.90
CA ARG A 165 -4.69 5.27 7.62
C ARG A 165 -5.57 6.52 7.57
N GLU A 166 -5.36 7.48 8.47
CA GLU A 166 -6.18 8.71 8.54
C GLU A 166 -5.90 9.65 7.38
N LEU A 167 -4.63 9.79 7.03
CA LEU A 167 -4.20 10.60 5.90
C LEU A 167 -4.46 9.89 4.57
N ARG A 168 -4.66 8.56 4.62
CA ARG A 168 -4.74 7.66 3.47
C ARG A 168 -3.52 7.79 2.57
N VAL A 169 -2.37 7.84 3.21
CA VAL A 169 -1.07 8.09 2.57
C VAL A 169 -0.19 6.86 2.74
N LEU A 170 0.50 6.49 1.66
CA LEU A 170 1.59 5.51 1.66
C LEU A 170 2.92 6.23 1.47
N GLU A 171 3.80 6.15 2.45
CA GLU A 171 5.18 6.59 2.34
C GLU A 171 6.07 5.36 2.08
N PHE A 172 6.94 5.45 1.07
CA PHE A 172 7.84 4.39 0.66
C PHE A 172 9.29 4.84 0.83
N LYS A 173 10.13 3.93 1.32
CA LYS A 173 11.58 4.09 1.43
C LYS A 173 12.28 2.85 0.91
N LEU A 174 13.17 3.04 -0.05
CA LEU A 174 13.94 1.97 -0.65
C LEU A 174 14.77 1.26 0.42
N SER A 175 14.50 -0.02 0.62
CA SER A 175 15.20 -0.85 1.59
C SER A 175 16.35 -1.62 0.96
N LYS A 176 16.19 -2.02 -0.30
CA LYS A 176 17.21 -2.76 -1.04
C LYS A 176 17.23 -2.25 -2.49
N PRO A 177 18.29 -1.55 -2.91
CA PRO A 177 18.44 -1.16 -4.31
C PRO A 177 18.66 -2.40 -5.18
N SER A 178 18.27 -2.32 -6.45
CA SER A 178 18.61 -3.34 -7.43
C SER A 178 20.13 -3.47 -7.61
N ASN A 179 20.59 -4.68 -7.92
CA ASN A 179 21.94 -4.89 -8.44
C ASN A 179 22.10 -4.36 -9.88
N ASN A 180 20.99 -4.13 -10.61
CA ASN A 180 21.00 -3.56 -11.95
C ASN A 180 20.78 -2.04 -11.88
N GLN A 181 21.69 -1.27 -12.49
CA GLN A 181 21.72 0.21 -12.51
C GLN A 181 20.54 0.88 -13.27
N SER A 182 19.41 0.20 -13.44
CA SER A 182 18.36 0.56 -14.41
C SER A 182 17.04 1.00 -13.78
N ASN A 183 17.04 1.56 -12.56
CA ASN A 183 15.76 1.93 -11.95
C ASN A 183 15.55 3.43 -11.94
N ASN A 184 14.58 3.82 -12.77
CA ASN A 184 14.08 5.18 -12.94
C ASN A 184 13.13 5.61 -11.79
N ILE A 185 12.96 4.81 -10.74
CA ILE A 185 12.00 5.08 -9.66
C ILE A 185 12.75 5.76 -8.50
N PRO A 186 12.17 6.79 -7.88
CA PRO A 186 12.82 7.46 -6.75
C PRO A 186 13.01 6.54 -5.55
N LYS A 187 14.06 6.80 -4.77
CA LYS A 187 14.40 6.05 -3.56
C LYS A 187 13.35 6.23 -2.45
N GLU A 188 12.71 7.38 -2.41
CA GLU A 188 11.66 7.68 -1.46
C GLU A 188 10.54 8.42 -2.18
N PHE A 189 9.30 8.07 -1.86
CA PHE A 189 8.14 8.74 -2.42
C PHE A 189 6.91 8.52 -1.55
N LEU A 190 5.94 9.41 -1.71
CA LEU A 190 4.71 9.42 -0.94
C LEU A 190 3.52 9.45 -1.89
N LEU A 191 2.56 8.55 -1.71
CA LEU A 191 1.36 8.46 -2.54
C LEU A 191 0.09 8.70 -1.71
N HIS A 192 -0.83 9.48 -2.26
CA HIS A 192 -2.12 9.75 -1.66
C HIS A 192 -3.20 8.88 -2.29
N LYS A 193 -4.04 8.24 -1.47
CA LYS A 193 -5.19 7.49 -1.96
C LYS A 193 -6.20 8.45 -2.59
N SER A 194 -6.67 8.09 -3.78
CA SER A 194 -7.76 8.81 -4.44
C SER A 194 -9.09 8.46 -3.81
N PHE A 195 -9.87 9.47 -3.43
CA PHE A 195 -11.15 9.28 -2.78
C PHE A 195 -12.16 10.37 -3.16
N GLY A 196 -13.15 10.00 -3.96
CA GLY A 196 -14.26 10.87 -4.32
C GLY A 196 -13.83 12.16 -5.02
N LEU A 197 -14.78 13.09 -5.14
CA LEU A 197 -14.63 14.32 -5.95
C LEU A 197 -13.86 15.46 -5.25
N ALA A 198 -13.71 15.43 -3.92
CA ALA A 198 -13.19 16.56 -3.15
C ALA A 198 -11.65 16.60 -3.09
N PHE A 199 -10.98 15.46 -3.19
CA PHE A 199 -9.52 15.35 -3.27
C PHE A 199 -9.15 14.15 -4.12
N GLU A 200 -8.76 14.41 -5.38
CA GLU A 200 -8.55 13.37 -6.39
C GLU A 200 -7.13 13.48 -6.98
N PRO A 201 -6.09 13.08 -6.21
CA PRO A 201 -4.69 13.18 -6.63
C PRO A 201 -4.44 12.43 -7.94
N TYR A 202 -5.16 11.33 -8.17
CA TYR A 202 -5.13 10.61 -9.43
C TYR A 202 -5.53 11.44 -10.63
N LYS A 203 -6.64 12.21 -10.58
CA LYS A 203 -7.06 13.04 -11.72
C LYS A 203 -6.01 14.07 -12.08
N ASN A 204 -5.46 14.75 -11.07
CA ASN A 204 -4.46 15.79 -11.27
C ASN A 204 -3.18 15.21 -11.88
N VAL A 205 -2.63 14.15 -11.28
CA VAL A 205 -1.42 13.48 -11.80
C VAL A 205 -1.67 12.91 -13.20
N LYS A 206 -2.85 12.32 -13.45
CA LYS A 206 -3.20 11.77 -14.77
C LYS A 206 -3.30 12.85 -15.84
N GLU A 207 -3.92 13.99 -15.51
CA GLU A 207 -4.11 15.09 -16.46
C GLU A 207 -2.81 15.82 -16.80
N ILE A 208 -1.93 16.00 -15.81
CA ILE A 208 -0.70 16.78 -15.96
C ILE A 208 0.45 15.89 -16.45
N ILE A 209 0.74 14.78 -15.76
CA ILE A 209 1.90 13.92 -16.06
C ILE A 209 1.57 12.89 -17.15
N PHE A 210 0.39 12.27 -17.09
CA PHE A 210 -0.01 11.17 -17.98
C PHE A 210 -0.95 11.61 -19.11
N ARG A 211 -0.95 12.90 -19.47
CA ARG A 211 -1.83 13.44 -20.52
C ARG A 211 -1.69 12.65 -21.82
N GLY A 212 -2.80 12.20 -22.39
CA GLY A 212 -2.82 11.40 -23.62
C GLY A 212 -2.42 9.94 -23.46
N PHE A 213 -2.04 9.49 -22.25
CA PHE A 213 -1.82 8.08 -21.96
C PHE A 213 -3.18 7.38 -21.77
N THR A 214 -3.63 6.66 -22.80
CA THR A 214 -4.92 5.96 -22.81
C THR A 214 -4.77 4.56 -22.23
N ARG A 215 -4.50 4.47 -20.93
CA ARG A 215 -4.80 3.24 -20.19
C ARG A 215 -6.29 3.27 -19.86
N THR A 216 -7.03 2.27 -20.31
CA THR A 216 -8.35 1.95 -19.76
C THR A 216 -8.09 1.42 -18.35
N ASP A 217 -8.34 2.24 -17.34
CA ASP A 217 -8.34 1.75 -15.95
C ASP A 217 -9.46 0.72 -15.87
N ILE A 218 -9.08 -0.55 -15.70
CA ILE A 218 -10.03 -1.64 -15.62
C ILE A 218 -10.79 -1.46 -14.29
N LYS A 219 -12.10 -1.25 -14.42
CA LYS A 219 -13.07 -1.13 -13.31
C LYS A 219 -13.05 -2.35 -12.40
#